data_AF-A0A7C8I9R3-F1
#
_entry.id   AF-A0A7C8I9R3-F1
#
_cell.length_a   1.000
_cell.length_b   1.000
_cell.length_c   1.000
_cell.angle_alpha   90.00
_cell.angle_beta   90.00
_cell.angle_gamma   90.00
#
_symmetry.space_group_name_H-M   'P 1'
#
loop_
_entity.id
_entity.type
_entity.pdbx_description
1 polymer ?
#
loop_
_entity_poly.entity_id
_entity_poly.type
_entity_poly.pdbx_seq_one_letter_code
_entity_poly.pdbx_strand_id
1 'polypeptide(L)'
;MPPKRKATAPAEPDCPHTITRVRNKKALPTNAEQDECPICLVEWFGKDADGKTVRPIVMHCEARHVICKDCFNTHRASHIACPFRCPELPLNITGCEKCGEWSTAHIAAQQPAMPDKRVISLRKDMAAELADELTELKDDSGFFKMSVALKRELVRYWRTVLEDHDAQYHRWHDLALMLDPLRGSDVDQAAALEKYATLAKPMRNPRARGYLPKNPDIAKSFPSGKEPWITTMLRTMCKRWSDQFSVLVRHDLHGEISERAYRNLELFMDDDEVWNDDWPVKQIVEHYVRPDGGWEYKVHWLGFDNPWWHQWTQREEMKRSEVWKNYHREKGLAIPEDK
;
A
#
# COMPACT_ATOMS: atom_id res chain seq x y z
N MET A 1 48.25 19.51 7.76
CA MET A 1 47.15 18.75 7.10
C MET A 1 46.29 19.73 6.32
N PRO A 2 46.05 19.53 5.02
CA PRO A 2 45.14 20.39 4.27
C PRO A 2 43.69 20.19 4.76
N PRO A 3 42.85 21.24 4.76
CA PRO A 3 41.48 21.14 5.23
C PRO A 3 40.67 20.24 4.28
N LYS A 4 40.01 19.22 4.84
CA LYS A 4 39.06 18.35 4.12
C LYS A 4 37.95 19.22 3.53
N ARG A 5 37.83 19.25 2.20
CA ARG A 5 36.67 19.82 1.49
C ARG A 5 35.41 19.12 1.99
N LYS A 6 34.43 19.89 2.49
CA LYS A 6 33.07 19.39 2.75
C LYS A 6 32.50 18.87 1.44
N ALA A 7 32.06 17.61 1.42
CA ALA A 7 31.31 17.07 0.29
C ALA A 7 30.01 17.89 0.15
N THR A 8 29.87 18.60 -0.95
CA THR A 8 28.62 19.24 -1.35
C THR A 8 27.60 18.13 -1.53
N ALA A 9 26.42 18.27 -0.92
CA ALA A 9 25.31 17.34 -1.15
C ALA A 9 25.06 17.22 -2.67
N PRO A 10 24.74 16.03 -3.20
CA PRO A 10 24.36 15.89 -4.60
C PRO A 10 23.21 16.85 -4.91
N ALA A 11 23.37 17.67 -5.94
CA ALA A 11 22.34 18.59 -6.38
C ALA A 11 21.09 17.79 -6.77
N GLU A 12 19.91 18.25 -6.33
CA GLU A 12 18.65 17.61 -6.73
C GLU A 12 18.51 17.62 -8.25
N PRO A 13 18.00 16.53 -8.86
CA PRO A 13 17.79 16.50 -10.30
C PRO A 13 16.82 17.60 -10.72
N ASP A 14 17.12 18.26 -11.85
CA ASP A 14 16.23 19.27 -12.42
C ASP A 14 14.86 18.65 -12.74
N CYS A 15 13.77 19.27 -12.25
CA CYS A 15 12.43 18.69 -12.43
C CYS A 15 12.03 18.73 -13.92
N PRO A 16 11.52 17.64 -14.52
CA PRO A 16 11.03 17.63 -15.90
C PRO A 16 9.79 18.52 -16.10
N HIS A 17 9.15 18.99 -15.03
CA HIS A 17 8.09 20.02 -15.08
C HIS A 17 8.63 21.44 -15.20
N THR A 18 9.91 21.65 -14.91
CA THR A 18 10.59 22.91 -15.17
C THR A 18 11.15 22.89 -16.59
N ILE A 19 11.27 24.07 -17.19
CA ILE A 19 11.84 24.25 -18.52
C ILE A 19 12.80 25.42 -18.49
N THR A 20 13.94 25.29 -19.15
CA THR A 20 14.89 26.38 -19.29
C THR A 20 14.66 27.11 -20.61
N ARG A 21 14.23 28.38 -20.55
CA ARG A 21 14.10 29.19 -21.77
C ARG A 21 15.47 29.64 -22.27
N VAL A 22 15.75 29.37 -23.54
CA VAL A 22 16.95 29.88 -24.20
C VAL A 22 16.71 31.32 -24.63
N ARG A 23 17.56 32.24 -24.15
CA ARG A 23 17.36 33.69 -24.36
C ARG A 23 17.94 34.19 -25.68
N ASN A 24 18.96 33.53 -26.22
CA ASN A 24 19.63 33.91 -27.47
C ASN A 24 20.33 32.70 -28.11
N LYS A 25 20.70 32.83 -29.38
CA LYS A 25 21.32 31.76 -30.19
C LYS A 25 22.62 31.21 -29.57
N LYS A 26 23.39 32.04 -28.88
CA LYS A 26 24.65 31.63 -28.20
C LYS A 26 24.44 30.72 -26.99
N ALA A 27 23.23 30.70 -26.43
CA ALA A 27 22.86 29.89 -25.28
C ALA A 27 22.14 28.58 -25.68
N LEU A 28 22.03 28.29 -26.98
CA LEU A 28 21.55 26.99 -27.44
C LEU A 28 22.53 25.91 -26.97
N PRO A 29 22.03 24.80 -26.39
CA PRO A 29 22.91 23.69 -26.05
C PRO A 29 23.47 23.05 -27.32
N THR A 30 24.66 22.48 -27.23
CA THR A 30 25.44 21.97 -28.38
C THR A 30 24.77 20.81 -29.13
N ASN A 31 23.80 20.14 -28.51
CA ASN A 31 22.97 19.09 -29.10
C ASN A 31 21.77 19.63 -29.90
N ALA A 32 21.53 20.94 -29.90
CA ALA A 32 20.58 21.56 -30.82
C ALA A 32 21.26 21.70 -32.19
N GLU A 33 21.38 20.57 -32.89
CA GLU A 33 22.04 20.48 -34.20
C GLU A 33 21.28 21.25 -35.30
N GLN A 34 20.05 21.68 -35.03
CA GLN A 34 19.16 22.33 -35.97
C GLN A 34 18.85 23.77 -35.55
N ASP A 35 18.81 24.68 -36.53
CA ASP A 35 18.40 26.08 -36.36
C ASP A 35 16.87 26.26 -36.26
N GLU A 36 16.10 25.16 -36.19
CA GLU A 36 14.64 25.15 -36.16
C GLU A 36 14.07 24.14 -35.15
N CYS A 37 12.77 24.26 -34.88
CA CYS A 37 12.08 23.31 -34.03
C CYS A 37 11.92 21.94 -34.69
N PRO A 38 12.41 20.85 -34.10
CA PRO A 38 12.32 19.52 -34.70
C PRO A 38 10.90 18.95 -34.82
N ILE A 39 9.88 19.63 -34.26
CA ILE A 39 8.48 19.20 -34.30
C ILE A 39 7.68 20.01 -35.32
N CYS A 40 7.77 21.35 -35.28
CA CYS A 40 7.00 22.23 -36.16
C CYS A 40 7.82 22.88 -37.27
N LEU A 41 9.14 22.64 -37.31
CA LEU A 41 10.11 23.15 -38.28
C LEU A 41 10.19 24.69 -38.36
N VAL A 42 9.78 25.39 -37.29
CA VAL A 42 9.90 26.85 -37.24
C VAL A 42 11.27 27.26 -36.72
N GLU A 43 11.93 28.18 -37.44
CA GLU A 43 13.28 28.67 -37.12
C GLU A 43 13.37 29.31 -35.72
N TRP A 44 14.45 28.99 -34.99
CA TRP A 44 14.74 29.58 -33.69
C TRP A 44 15.01 31.07 -33.80
N PHE A 45 14.42 31.83 -32.88
CA PHE A 45 14.51 33.28 -32.83
C PHE A 45 13.92 34.00 -34.06
N GLY A 46 13.35 33.27 -35.02
CA GLY A 46 12.51 33.78 -36.09
C GLY A 46 11.14 34.24 -35.59
N LYS A 47 10.29 34.68 -36.52
CA LYS A 47 8.90 35.08 -36.25
C LYS A 47 7.95 33.95 -36.65
N ASP A 48 7.01 33.61 -35.77
CA ASP A 48 5.90 32.72 -36.11
C ASP A 48 4.81 33.44 -36.92
N ALA A 49 3.73 32.72 -37.25
CA ALA A 49 2.58 33.25 -37.98
C ALA A 49 1.88 34.43 -37.26
N ASP A 50 2.04 34.55 -35.95
CA ASP A 50 1.51 35.65 -35.13
C ASP A 50 2.50 36.82 -35.00
N GLY A 51 3.69 36.75 -35.61
CA GLY A 51 4.75 37.73 -35.46
C GLY A 51 5.47 37.69 -34.10
N LYS A 52 5.26 36.64 -33.29
CA LYS A 52 5.97 36.41 -32.03
C LYS A 52 7.28 35.71 -32.30
N THR A 53 8.27 35.97 -31.45
CA THR A 53 9.59 35.35 -31.59
C THR A 53 9.58 33.94 -31.02
N VAL A 54 9.92 32.94 -31.84
CA VAL A 54 9.97 31.54 -31.43
C VAL A 54 11.22 31.31 -30.59
N ARG A 55 11.03 31.12 -29.28
CA ARG A 55 12.14 30.88 -28.34
C ARG A 55 12.27 29.39 -28.05
N PRO A 56 13.46 28.80 -28.20
CA PRO A 56 13.69 27.42 -27.80
C PRO A 56 13.59 27.26 -26.29
N ILE A 57 13.10 26.10 -25.88
CA ILE A 57 13.12 25.66 -24.49
C ILE A 57 13.94 24.37 -24.40
N VAL A 58 14.73 24.26 -23.34
CA VAL A 58 15.47 23.03 -23.02
C VAL A 58 14.63 22.23 -22.04
N MET A 59 14.27 21.01 -22.45
CA MET A 59 13.64 20.04 -21.56
C MET A 59 14.69 19.42 -20.64
N HIS A 60 14.33 19.19 -19.38
CA HIS A 60 15.19 18.50 -18.41
C HIS A 60 15.00 16.98 -18.51
N CYS A 61 15.11 16.43 -19.72
CA CYS A 61 15.33 15.00 -19.95
C CYS A 61 16.84 14.72 -20.07
N GLU A 62 17.27 13.47 -19.99
CA GLU A 62 18.69 13.07 -20.08
C GLU A 62 19.39 13.68 -21.32
N ALA A 63 18.75 13.55 -22.49
CA ALA A 63 19.26 14.07 -23.75
C ALA A 63 19.09 15.59 -23.94
N ARG A 64 18.54 16.32 -22.95
CA ARG A 64 18.28 17.77 -22.97
C ARG A 64 17.69 18.30 -24.28
N HIS A 65 16.63 17.66 -24.78
CA HIS A 65 16.00 18.00 -26.04
C HIS A 65 15.50 19.46 -26.07
N VAL A 66 15.62 20.08 -27.25
CA VAL A 66 15.23 21.47 -27.48
C VAL A 66 14.02 21.51 -28.39
N ILE A 67 12.94 22.15 -27.93
CA ILE A 67 11.70 22.33 -28.69
C ILE A 67 11.15 23.76 -28.53
N CYS A 68 10.19 24.16 -29.35
CA CYS A 68 9.50 25.44 -29.15
C CYS A 68 8.49 25.33 -28.01
N LYS A 69 8.14 26.47 -27.42
CA LYS A 69 7.17 26.54 -26.32
C LYS A 69 5.80 25.97 -26.71
N ASP A 70 5.36 26.20 -27.95
CA ASP A 70 4.01 25.80 -28.37
C ASP A 70 3.91 24.29 -28.59
N CYS A 71 4.92 23.67 -29.21
CA CYS A 71 5.02 22.22 -29.29
C CYS A 71 5.14 21.58 -27.91
N PHE A 72 5.88 22.19 -26.98
CA PHE A 72 5.93 21.71 -25.59
C PHE A 72 4.56 21.76 -24.91
N ASN A 73 3.86 22.89 -24.99
CA ASN A 73 2.54 23.05 -24.37
C ASN A 73 1.51 22.08 -24.97
N THR A 74 1.52 21.92 -26.30
CA THR A 74 0.63 20.99 -27.01
C THR A 74 0.89 19.55 -26.58
N HIS A 75 2.16 19.14 -26.50
CA HIS A 75 2.53 17.82 -26.01
C HIS A 75 2.15 17.62 -24.55
N ARG A 76 2.40 18.63 -23.69
CA ARG A 76 2.09 18.60 -22.26
C ARG A 76 0.61 18.58 -21.92
N ALA A 77 -0.25 18.99 -22.85
CA ALA A 77 -1.69 18.85 -22.68
C ALA A 77 -2.12 17.37 -22.61
N SER A 78 -1.30 16.44 -23.12
CA SER A 78 -1.63 15.01 -23.20
C SER A 78 -0.57 14.07 -22.62
N HIS A 79 0.70 14.51 -22.49
CA HIS A 79 1.81 13.64 -22.11
C HIS A 79 2.82 14.36 -21.21
N ILE A 80 3.31 13.69 -20.16
CA ILE A 80 4.38 14.23 -19.30
C ILE A 80 5.78 13.99 -19.89
N ALA A 81 5.91 12.95 -20.71
CA ALA A 81 7.19 12.47 -21.20
C ALA A 81 7.79 13.43 -22.23
N CYS A 82 9.07 13.25 -22.52
CA CYS A 82 9.68 13.93 -23.66
C CYS A 82 8.96 13.50 -24.96
N PRO A 83 8.64 14.41 -25.89
CA PRO A 83 8.07 14.04 -27.20
C PRO A 83 8.98 13.10 -28.00
N PHE A 84 10.28 13.10 -27.71
CA PHE A 84 11.27 12.18 -28.28
C PHE A 84 11.35 10.83 -27.55
N ARG A 85 10.41 10.53 -26.64
CA ARG A 85 10.32 9.25 -25.91
C ARG A 85 11.63 8.87 -25.21
N CYS A 86 12.24 9.82 -24.49
CA CYS A 86 13.42 9.53 -23.67
C CYS A 86 13.10 8.38 -22.68
N PRO A 87 13.98 7.36 -22.58
CA PRO A 87 13.72 6.16 -21.78
C PRO A 87 13.67 6.45 -20.28
N GLU A 88 14.41 7.46 -19.80
CA GLU A 88 14.41 7.87 -18.40
C GLU A 88 14.12 9.36 -18.25
N LEU A 89 13.15 9.70 -17.39
CA LEU A 89 12.87 11.07 -16.96
C LEU A 89 13.47 11.24 -15.56
N PRO A 90 14.43 12.18 -15.36
CA PRO A 90 14.98 12.43 -14.03
C PRO A 90 13.92 13.09 -13.15
N LEU A 91 13.09 12.32 -12.46
CA LEU A 91 12.00 12.84 -11.65
C LEU A 91 12.54 13.51 -10.38
N ASN A 92 12.21 14.78 -10.16
CA ASN A 92 12.41 15.43 -8.87
C ASN A 92 11.22 15.12 -7.94
N ILE A 93 11.18 13.90 -7.41
CA ILE A 93 10.07 13.43 -6.55
C ILE A 93 10.02 14.15 -5.19
N THR A 94 11.13 14.73 -4.72
CA THR A 94 11.23 15.42 -3.42
C THR A 94 10.77 16.88 -3.50
N GLY A 95 11.09 17.57 -4.60
CA GLY A 95 10.83 19.00 -4.77
C GLY A 95 9.72 19.35 -5.76
N CYS A 96 9.09 18.37 -6.42
CA CYS A 96 8.12 18.61 -7.50
C CYS A 96 6.88 17.71 -7.34
N GLU A 97 5.78 18.26 -6.83
CA GLU A 97 4.53 17.55 -6.53
C GLU A 97 4.02 16.70 -7.72
N LYS A 98 4.04 17.27 -8.93
CA LYS A 98 3.64 16.58 -10.17
C LYS A 98 4.55 15.40 -10.54
N CYS A 99 5.85 15.44 -10.18
CA CYS A 99 6.73 14.27 -10.34
C CYS A 99 6.35 13.17 -9.35
N GLY A 100 5.95 13.53 -8.14
CA GLY A 100 5.41 12.60 -7.15
C GLY A 100 4.16 11.91 -7.66
N GLU A 101 3.16 12.68 -8.10
CA GLU A 101 1.90 12.16 -8.65
C GLU A 101 2.13 11.24 -9.86
N TRP A 102 2.97 11.65 -10.82
CA TRP A 102 3.26 10.82 -11.99
C TRP A 102 4.02 9.54 -11.64
N SER A 103 5.01 9.62 -10.74
CA SER A 103 5.74 8.45 -10.22
C SER A 103 4.76 7.44 -9.63
N THR A 104 3.84 7.89 -8.77
CA THR A 104 2.79 7.04 -8.20
C THR A 104 1.89 6.44 -9.27
N ALA A 105 1.52 7.20 -10.31
CA ALA A 105 0.62 6.76 -11.36
C ALA A 105 1.26 5.90 -12.48
N HIS A 106 2.58 5.92 -12.66
CA HIS A 106 3.24 5.21 -13.77
C HIS A 106 4.23 4.13 -13.32
N ILE A 107 4.89 4.25 -12.16
CA ILE A 107 5.68 3.14 -11.60
C ILE A 107 4.78 1.93 -11.34
N ALA A 108 3.54 2.16 -10.93
CA ALA A 108 2.59 1.07 -10.73
C ALA A 108 2.00 0.53 -12.05
N ALA A 109 2.19 1.19 -13.21
CA ALA A 109 1.70 0.75 -14.52
C ALA A 109 2.79 0.10 -15.41
N GLN A 110 4.08 0.28 -15.09
CA GLN A 110 5.21 -0.21 -15.90
C GLN A 110 6.12 -1.19 -15.14
N GLN A 111 5.62 -1.92 -14.15
CA GLN A 111 6.50 -2.59 -13.20
C GLN A 111 7.56 -3.51 -13.86
N PRO A 112 8.87 -3.17 -13.74
CA PRO A 112 9.87 -4.22 -13.58
C PRO A 112 9.47 -5.04 -12.35
N ALA A 113 9.69 -6.35 -12.39
CA ALA A 113 9.38 -7.30 -11.32
C ALA A 113 9.46 -6.64 -9.94
N MET A 114 8.31 -6.48 -9.27
CA MET A 114 8.29 -5.95 -7.90
C MET A 114 9.28 -6.76 -7.07
N PRO A 115 10.16 -6.11 -6.30
CA PRO A 115 11.15 -6.82 -5.54
C PRO A 115 10.47 -7.85 -4.64
N ASP A 116 11.09 -9.02 -4.52
CA ASP A 116 10.62 -10.06 -3.61
C ASP A 116 10.38 -9.45 -2.22
N LYS A 117 9.28 -9.85 -1.60
CA LYS A 117 8.92 -9.41 -0.26
C LYS A 117 9.11 -10.51 0.76
N ARG A 118 9.48 -10.10 1.97
CA ARG A 118 9.55 -10.99 3.12
C ARG A 118 8.14 -11.25 3.65
N VAL A 119 7.76 -12.52 3.65
CA VAL A 119 6.47 -13.01 4.16
C VAL A 119 6.68 -14.14 5.16
N ILE A 120 5.67 -14.38 5.97
CA ILE A 120 5.58 -15.48 6.93
C ILE A 120 4.53 -16.44 6.39
N SER A 121 4.86 -17.73 6.33
CA SER A 121 3.84 -18.77 6.14
C SER A 121 3.12 -18.98 7.47
N LEU A 122 1.80 -18.82 7.47
CA LEU A 122 1.01 -19.05 8.67
C LEU A 122 1.03 -20.51 9.09
N ARG A 123 0.96 -20.73 10.40
CA ARG A 123 0.85 -22.04 11.02
C ARG A 123 -0.08 -21.97 12.21
N LYS A 124 -0.98 -22.94 12.35
CA LYS A 124 -1.86 -23.05 13.52
C LYS A 124 -1.16 -23.08 14.88
N ASP A 125 0.10 -23.55 14.95
CA ASP A 125 0.88 -23.61 16.19
C ASP A 125 1.31 -22.23 16.73
N MET A 126 1.28 -21.19 15.90
CA MET A 126 1.55 -19.81 16.30
C MET A 126 0.58 -19.31 17.38
N ALA A 127 -0.63 -19.88 17.47
CA ALA A 127 -1.58 -19.56 18.54
C ALA A 127 -1.05 -19.89 19.94
N ALA A 128 -0.24 -20.96 20.06
CA ALA A 128 0.39 -21.33 21.33
C ALA A 128 1.48 -20.32 21.72
N GLU A 129 2.32 -19.91 20.77
CA GLU A 129 3.35 -18.88 21.02
C GLU A 129 2.73 -17.53 21.45
N LEU A 130 1.59 -17.15 20.88
CA LEU A 130 0.84 -15.97 21.32
C LEU A 130 0.28 -16.14 22.74
N ALA A 131 -0.20 -17.34 23.09
CA ALA A 131 -0.70 -17.64 24.42
C ALA A 131 0.40 -17.61 25.48
N ASP A 132 1.62 -18.01 25.11
CA ASP A 132 2.81 -17.98 25.96
C ASP A 132 3.28 -16.54 26.19
N GLU A 133 3.37 -15.72 25.13
CA GLU A 133 3.71 -14.30 25.22
C GLU A 133 2.72 -13.54 26.15
N LEU A 134 1.41 -13.87 26.09
CA LEU A 134 0.43 -13.32 27.03
C LEU A 134 0.69 -13.72 28.49
N THR A 135 1.23 -14.92 28.73
CA THR A 135 1.62 -15.36 30.08
C THR A 135 2.82 -14.56 30.58
N GLU A 136 3.86 -14.47 29.75
CA GLU A 136 5.11 -13.76 30.08
C GLU A 136 4.83 -12.29 30.40
N LEU A 137 4.07 -11.59 29.54
CA LEU A 137 3.71 -10.19 29.77
C LEU A 137 2.95 -9.98 31.09
N LYS A 138 2.04 -10.90 31.42
CA LYS A 138 1.27 -10.83 32.67
C LYS A 138 2.18 -10.98 33.89
N ASP A 139 3.16 -11.87 33.82
CA ASP A 139 4.09 -12.15 34.91
C ASP A 139 5.10 -10.99 35.09
N ASP A 140 5.51 -10.35 33.98
CA ASP A 140 6.38 -9.16 33.99
C ASP A 140 5.70 -7.91 34.56
N SER A 141 4.41 -7.72 34.28
CA SER A 141 3.69 -6.54 34.74
C SER A 141 2.19 -6.76 34.92
N GLY A 142 1.69 -6.35 36.10
CA GLY A 142 0.25 -6.27 36.37
C GLY A 142 -0.53 -5.33 35.44
N PHE A 143 0.13 -4.53 34.60
CA PHE A 143 -0.50 -3.75 33.53
C PHE A 143 -1.21 -4.64 32.49
N PHE A 144 -0.63 -5.80 32.18
CA PHE A 144 -1.16 -6.75 31.19
C PHE A 144 -2.15 -7.77 31.79
N LYS A 145 -2.59 -7.53 33.02
CA LYS A 145 -3.50 -8.44 33.73
C LYS A 145 -4.84 -8.54 33.01
N MET A 146 -5.22 -9.78 32.68
CA MET A 146 -6.53 -10.14 32.13
C MET A 146 -7.13 -11.35 32.86
N SER A 147 -8.43 -11.57 32.69
CA SER A 147 -9.08 -12.77 33.23
C SER A 147 -8.70 -14.02 32.43
N VAL A 148 -8.75 -15.19 33.07
CA VAL A 148 -8.49 -16.47 32.41
C VAL A 148 -9.51 -16.72 31.29
N ALA A 149 -10.76 -16.34 31.50
CA ALA A 149 -11.82 -16.45 30.51
C ALA A 149 -11.49 -15.64 29.24
N LEU A 150 -11.04 -14.38 29.42
CA LEU A 150 -10.67 -13.51 28.30
C LEU A 150 -9.44 -14.04 27.56
N LYS A 151 -8.40 -14.51 28.27
CA LYS A 151 -7.23 -15.14 27.64
C LYS A 151 -7.63 -16.33 26.76
N ARG A 152 -8.45 -17.23 27.30
CA ARG A 152 -8.92 -18.44 26.58
C ARG A 152 -9.69 -18.05 25.32
N GLU A 153 -10.47 -16.98 25.39
CA GLU A 153 -11.23 -16.49 24.26
C GLU A 153 -10.33 -15.89 23.16
N LEU A 154 -9.34 -15.07 23.53
CA LEU A 154 -8.34 -14.54 22.58
C LEU A 154 -7.58 -15.66 21.86
N VAL A 155 -7.13 -16.67 22.61
CA VAL A 155 -6.42 -17.82 22.03
C VAL A 155 -7.31 -18.60 21.08
N ARG A 156 -8.62 -18.70 21.38
CA ARG A 156 -9.59 -19.30 20.45
C ARG A 156 -9.72 -18.47 19.17
N TYR A 157 -9.88 -17.15 19.30
CA TYR A 157 -9.93 -16.24 18.15
C TYR A 157 -8.69 -16.40 17.25
N TRP A 158 -7.49 -16.34 17.82
CA TRP A 158 -6.25 -16.51 17.05
C TRP A 158 -6.14 -17.87 16.40
N ARG A 159 -6.57 -18.94 17.09
CA ARG A 159 -6.58 -20.28 16.51
C ARG A 159 -7.48 -20.33 15.28
N THR A 160 -8.71 -19.82 15.37
CA THR A 160 -9.63 -19.77 14.23
C THR A 160 -9.02 -18.99 13.06
N VAL A 161 -8.51 -17.78 13.31
CA VAL A 161 -7.85 -16.96 12.27
C VAL A 161 -6.67 -17.70 11.63
N LEU A 162 -5.83 -18.38 12.41
CA LEU A 162 -4.68 -19.12 11.90
C LEU A 162 -5.05 -20.42 11.20
N GLU A 163 -6.18 -21.05 11.57
CA GLU A 163 -6.72 -22.24 10.90
C GLU A 163 -7.34 -21.87 9.56
N ASP A 164 -8.13 -20.79 9.49
CA ASP A 164 -8.76 -20.30 8.27
C ASP A 164 -7.74 -19.86 7.20
N HIS A 165 -6.57 -19.39 7.65
CA HIS A 165 -5.51 -18.89 6.78
C HIS A 165 -4.23 -19.74 6.88
N ASP A 166 -4.35 -21.02 7.27
CA ASP A 166 -3.20 -21.90 7.45
C ASP A 166 -2.40 -21.98 6.13
N ALA A 167 -1.08 -21.94 6.26
CA ALA A 167 -0.14 -21.97 5.14
C ALA A 167 -0.19 -20.81 4.13
N GLN A 168 -1.02 -19.77 4.32
CA GLN A 168 -0.97 -18.55 3.50
C GLN A 168 0.27 -17.69 3.81
N TYR A 169 0.72 -16.89 2.84
CA TYR A 169 1.86 -15.97 2.99
C TYR A 169 1.46 -14.54 3.40
N HIS A 170 1.81 -14.10 4.61
CA HIS A 170 1.48 -12.76 5.08
C HIS A 170 2.71 -11.93 5.48
N ARG A 171 2.70 -10.62 5.23
CA ARG A 171 3.72 -9.69 5.74
C ARG A 171 3.40 -9.54 7.22
N TRP A 172 4.42 -9.32 8.05
CA TRP A 172 4.20 -9.28 9.49
C TRP A 172 3.16 -8.24 9.95
N HIS A 173 3.03 -7.11 9.25
CA HIS A 173 2.08 -6.07 9.62
C HIS A 173 0.64 -6.43 9.20
N ASP A 174 0.49 -7.13 8.09
CA ASP A 174 -0.80 -7.66 7.63
C ASP A 174 -1.28 -8.76 8.59
N LEU A 175 -0.40 -9.70 8.92
CA LEU A 175 -0.67 -10.75 9.91
C LEU A 175 -1.03 -10.16 11.27
N ALA A 176 -0.32 -9.11 11.71
CA ALA A 176 -0.64 -8.43 12.96
C ALA A 176 -2.03 -7.79 12.95
N LEU A 177 -2.48 -7.25 11.81
CA LEU A 177 -3.83 -6.69 11.67
C LEU A 177 -4.90 -7.79 11.70
N MET A 178 -4.66 -8.89 11.01
CA MET A 178 -5.57 -10.04 10.95
C MET A 178 -5.75 -10.70 12.33
N LEU A 179 -4.67 -10.80 13.10
CA LEU A 179 -4.70 -11.34 14.46
C LEU A 179 -5.23 -10.36 15.51
N ASP A 180 -5.51 -9.11 15.16
CA ASP A 180 -5.91 -8.08 16.12
C ASP A 180 -7.43 -8.12 16.37
N PRO A 181 -7.89 -8.54 17.56
CA PRO A 181 -9.31 -8.65 17.88
C PRO A 181 -10.01 -7.29 18.00
N LEU A 182 -9.28 -6.17 17.87
CA LEU A 182 -9.80 -4.81 17.88
C LEU A 182 -9.80 -4.15 16.49
N ARG A 183 -9.08 -4.73 15.52
CA ARG A 183 -8.77 -4.06 14.25
C ARG A 183 -8.92 -4.95 13.01
N GLY A 184 -9.18 -6.25 13.18
CA GLY A 184 -9.51 -7.12 12.07
C GLY A 184 -10.66 -6.55 11.22
N SER A 185 -10.65 -6.86 9.94
CA SER A 185 -11.63 -6.39 8.97
C SER A 185 -13.01 -7.02 9.13
N ASP A 186 -13.06 -8.21 9.71
CA ASP A 186 -14.24 -8.96 10.11
C ASP A 186 -14.71 -8.61 11.53
N VAL A 187 -14.01 -7.70 12.22
CA VAL A 187 -14.31 -7.29 13.58
C VAL A 187 -15.27 -6.10 13.59
N ASP A 188 -16.42 -6.25 14.24
CA ASP A 188 -17.22 -5.10 14.67
C ASP A 188 -16.44 -4.35 15.75
N GLN A 189 -15.81 -3.23 15.37
CA GLN A 189 -14.93 -2.47 16.26
C GLN A 189 -15.65 -1.97 17.52
N ALA A 190 -16.93 -1.59 17.43
CA ALA A 190 -17.67 -1.08 18.58
C ALA A 190 -17.92 -2.21 19.60
N ALA A 191 -18.41 -3.35 19.13
CA ALA A 191 -18.61 -4.52 19.97
C ALA A 191 -17.28 -5.07 20.53
N ALA A 192 -16.22 -5.05 19.72
CA ALA A 192 -14.90 -5.46 20.16
C ALA A 192 -14.32 -4.54 21.23
N LEU A 193 -14.46 -3.21 21.10
CA LEU A 193 -13.99 -2.27 22.11
C LEU A 193 -14.74 -2.41 23.44
N GLU A 194 -16.03 -2.72 23.40
CA GLU A 194 -16.81 -3.03 24.60
C GLU A 194 -16.30 -4.31 25.27
N LYS A 195 -16.16 -5.38 24.48
CA LYS A 195 -15.76 -6.72 24.96
C LYS A 195 -14.31 -6.76 25.45
N TYR A 196 -13.41 -6.09 24.73
CA TYR A 196 -11.96 -6.12 24.92
C TYR A 196 -11.41 -4.81 25.50
N ALA A 197 -12.24 -4.03 26.21
CA ALA A 197 -11.86 -2.73 26.78
C ALA A 197 -10.55 -2.76 27.60
N THR A 198 -10.26 -3.87 28.28
CA THR A 198 -9.01 -4.05 29.04
C THR A 198 -7.77 -4.18 28.15
N LEU A 199 -7.92 -4.73 26.94
CA LEU A 199 -6.87 -4.88 25.93
C LEU A 199 -6.64 -3.59 25.15
N ALA A 200 -7.70 -2.78 25.00
CA ALA A 200 -7.68 -1.48 24.32
C ALA A 200 -6.86 -0.40 25.07
N LYS A 201 -6.37 -0.67 26.28
CA LYS A 201 -5.57 0.28 27.06
C LYS A 201 -4.29 0.67 26.28
N PRO A 202 -3.98 1.97 26.17
CA PRO A 202 -2.77 2.42 25.49
C PRO A 202 -1.49 1.84 26.10
N MET A 203 -0.54 1.44 25.26
CA MET A 203 0.79 1.03 25.72
C MET A 203 1.48 2.16 26.49
N ARG A 204 2.00 1.89 27.71
CA ARG A 204 2.53 2.91 28.63
C ARG A 204 3.76 3.67 28.13
N ASN A 205 4.54 3.09 27.21
CA ASN A 205 5.74 3.73 26.68
C ASN A 205 5.71 3.82 25.14
N PRO A 206 5.41 4.99 24.58
CA PRO A 206 5.43 5.26 23.15
C PRO A 206 6.75 4.96 22.44
N ARG A 207 7.87 5.08 23.17
CA ARG A 207 9.22 4.85 22.63
C ARG A 207 9.60 3.37 22.61
N ALA A 208 8.78 2.50 23.18
CA ALA A 208 9.16 1.11 23.42
C ALA A 208 9.00 0.15 22.23
N ARG A 209 8.39 0.54 21.08
CA ARG A 209 8.50 -0.15 19.76
C ARG A 209 7.54 0.48 18.73
N GLY A 210 8.05 0.76 17.53
CA GLY A 210 7.40 1.52 16.46
C GLY A 210 6.02 1.02 16.05
N TYR A 211 5.05 1.94 15.97
CA TYR A 211 3.65 1.70 15.64
C TYR A 211 3.42 0.95 14.31
N LEU A 212 2.27 0.28 14.18
CA LEU A 212 1.79 -0.08 12.85
C LEU A 212 1.75 1.19 11.97
N PRO A 213 2.00 1.07 10.64
CA PRO A 213 1.83 2.20 9.72
C PRO A 213 0.47 2.86 9.97
N LYS A 214 0.40 4.18 9.83
CA LYS A 214 -0.88 4.91 9.94
C LYS A 214 -1.84 4.33 8.90
N ASN A 215 -2.73 3.44 9.31
CA ASN A 215 -3.89 3.09 8.53
C ASN A 215 -4.87 4.27 8.70
N PRO A 216 -5.14 5.07 7.66
CA PRO A 216 -6.00 6.25 7.75
C PRO A 216 -7.37 5.93 8.32
N ASP A 217 -7.85 4.71 8.07
CA ASP A 217 -9.19 4.25 8.44
C ASP A 217 -9.27 3.86 9.93
N ILE A 218 -8.17 3.36 10.51
CA ILE A 218 -8.06 3.01 11.94
C ILE A 218 -7.50 4.18 12.78
N ALA A 219 -6.90 5.19 12.14
CA ALA A 219 -6.30 6.34 12.82
C ALA A 219 -7.30 7.13 13.68
N LYS A 220 -8.60 7.05 13.35
CA LYS A 220 -9.69 7.61 14.18
C LYS A 220 -9.90 6.82 15.47
N SER A 221 -9.90 5.49 15.39
CA SER A 221 -10.12 4.59 16.54
C SER A 221 -8.91 4.55 17.48
N PHE A 222 -7.68 4.69 16.96
CA PHE A 222 -6.46 4.67 17.76
C PHE A 222 -5.45 5.73 17.29
N PRO A 223 -5.46 6.94 17.88
CA PRO A 223 -4.52 8.01 17.55
C PRO A 223 -3.06 7.60 17.78
N SER A 224 -2.14 8.30 17.10
CA SER A 224 -0.70 8.12 17.29
C SER A 224 -0.33 8.26 18.77
N GLY A 225 0.49 7.33 19.28
CA GLY A 225 0.81 7.31 20.71
C GLY A 225 -0.17 6.55 21.61
N LYS A 226 -1.34 6.15 21.08
CA LYS A 226 -2.41 5.48 21.84
C LYS A 226 -2.80 4.11 21.28
N GLU A 227 -1.87 3.44 20.60
CA GLU A 227 -2.08 2.06 20.16
C GLU A 227 -2.36 1.14 21.38
N PRO A 228 -3.40 0.28 21.31
CA PRO A 228 -3.66 -0.74 22.30
C PRO A 228 -2.41 -1.58 22.55
N TRP A 229 -2.21 -1.97 23.80
CA TRP A 229 -1.04 -2.77 24.12
C TRP A 229 -1.10 -4.15 23.44
N ILE A 230 -2.31 -4.71 23.23
CA ILE A 230 -2.48 -6.01 22.54
C ILE A 230 -2.02 -5.92 21.09
N THR A 231 -2.37 -4.85 20.38
CA THR A 231 -1.90 -4.60 19.00
C THR A 231 -0.38 -4.48 18.95
N THR A 232 0.22 -3.80 19.94
CA THR A 232 1.67 -3.65 20.04
C THR A 232 2.36 -5.00 20.26
N MET A 233 1.79 -5.87 21.10
CA MET A 233 2.27 -7.24 21.32
C MET A 233 2.21 -8.04 20.02
N LEU A 234 1.04 -8.09 19.36
CA LEU A 234 0.84 -8.82 18.11
C LEU A 234 1.83 -8.39 17.02
N ARG A 235 2.00 -7.09 16.85
CA ARG A 235 3.00 -6.53 15.94
C ARG A 235 4.42 -6.99 16.27
N THR A 236 4.78 -6.95 17.55
CA THR A 236 6.11 -7.37 18.01
C THR A 236 6.35 -8.84 17.72
N MET A 237 5.35 -9.68 17.99
CA MET A 237 5.35 -11.11 17.71
C MET A 237 5.49 -11.39 16.21
N CYS A 238 4.65 -10.78 15.39
CA CYS A 238 4.71 -10.98 13.94
C CYS A 238 6.04 -10.51 13.36
N LYS A 239 6.58 -9.39 13.85
CA LYS A 239 7.92 -8.95 13.45
C LYS A 239 8.99 -9.97 13.85
N ARG A 240 8.93 -10.53 15.07
CA ARG A 240 9.83 -11.59 15.54
C ARG A 240 9.77 -12.81 14.63
N TRP A 241 8.58 -13.24 14.24
CA TRP A 241 8.41 -14.32 13.26
C TRP A 241 8.95 -13.96 11.88
N SER A 242 8.76 -12.74 11.40
CA SER A 242 9.38 -12.30 10.14
C SER A 242 10.90 -12.34 10.23
N ASP A 243 11.48 -11.89 11.35
CA ASP A 243 12.93 -11.89 11.53
C ASP A 243 13.50 -13.32 11.60
N GLN A 244 12.72 -14.31 12.06
CA GLN A 244 13.15 -15.71 12.26
C GLN A 244 12.78 -16.66 11.11
N PHE A 245 11.59 -16.50 10.55
CA PHE A 245 10.94 -17.50 9.68
C PHE A 245 10.54 -16.93 8.31
N SER A 246 10.86 -15.65 8.02
CA SER A 246 10.44 -15.09 6.73
C SER A 246 11.12 -15.76 5.54
N VAL A 247 10.34 -15.92 4.48
CA VAL A 247 10.82 -16.30 3.16
C VAL A 247 10.66 -15.12 2.20
N LEU A 248 11.48 -15.06 1.17
CA LEU A 248 11.30 -14.12 0.07
C LEU A 248 10.36 -14.77 -0.95
N VAL A 249 9.25 -14.11 -1.24
CA VAL A 249 8.33 -14.49 -2.30
C VAL A 249 8.15 -13.33 -3.26
N ARG A 250 7.82 -13.63 -4.51
CA ARG A 250 7.45 -12.58 -5.47
C ARG A 250 6.26 -11.80 -4.94
N HIS A 251 6.18 -10.52 -5.28
CA HIS A 251 5.17 -9.63 -4.71
C HIS A 251 3.72 -10.06 -4.99
N ASP A 252 3.48 -10.66 -6.14
CA ASP A 252 2.19 -11.21 -6.57
C ASP A 252 1.77 -12.45 -5.78
N LEU A 253 2.71 -13.22 -5.24
CA LEU A 253 2.46 -14.43 -4.42
C LEU A 253 2.26 -14.13 -2.93
N HIS A 254 1.96 -12.89 -2.56
CA HIS A 254 1.40 -12.61 -1.23
C HIS A 254 0.15 -13.44 -1.04
N GLY A 255 -0.29 -13.76 0.19
CA GLY A 255 -1.54 -14.45 0.57
C GLY A 255 -1.85 -15.79 -0.10
N GLU A 256 -1.12 -16.15 -1.16
CA GLU A 256 -1.18 -17.44 -1.78
C GLU A 256 -0.76 -18.52 -0.77
N ILE A 257 -1.34 -19.69 -0.98
CA ILE A 257 -1.02 -20.88 -0.21
C ILE A 257 0.42 -21.30 -0.52
N SER A 258 1.22 -21.46 0.52
CA SER A 258 2.62 -21.85 0.38
C SER A 258 2.76 -23.15 -0.40
N GLU A 259 3.88 -23.32 -1.11
CA GLU A 259 4.10 -24.52 -1.91
C GLU A 259 4.01 -25.83 -1.10
N ARG A 260 4.24 -25.74 0.21
CA ARG A 260 4.13 -26.88 1.13
C ARG A 260 2.69 -27.35 1.32
N ALA A 261 1.71 -26.47 1.19
CA ALA A 261 0.29 -26.76 1.37
C ALA A 261 -0.40 -27.26 0.09
N TYR A 262 0.21 -27.11 -1.09
CA TYR A 262 -0.21 -27.83 -2.32
C TYR A 262 -0.21 -29.36 -2.17
N ARG A 263 0.41 -29.90 -1.11
CA ARG A 263 0.35 -31.35 -0.79
C ARG A 263 -0.98 -31.79 -0.20
N ASN A 264 -1.82 -30.85 0.26
CA ASN A 264 -3.13 -31.10 0.86
C ASN A 264 -4.19 -30.13 0.27
N LEU A 265 -4.23 -30.01 -1.07
CA LEU A 265 -5.20 -29.16 -1.79
C LEU A 265 -6.65 -29.37 -1.33
N GLU A 266 -7.02 -30.61 -0.99
CA GLU A 266 -8.35 -31.00 -0.50
C GLU A 266 -8.79 -30.25 0.77
N LEU A 267 -7.86 -29.70 1.56
CA LEU A 267 -8.19 -28.89 2.75
C LEU A 267 -8.67 -27.47 2.41
N PHE A 268 -8.45 -27.03 1.16
CA PHE A 268 -8.75 -25.69 0.68
C PHE A 268 -9.81 -25.70 -0.42
N MET A 269 -10.54 -26.80 -0.56
CA MET A 269 -11.68 -26.91 -1.46
C MET A 269 -12.95 -27.00 -0.60
N ASP A 270 -14.01 -26.30 -0.99
CA ASP A 270 -15.31 -26.51 -0.36
C ASP A 270 -15.98 -27.79 -0.90
N ASP A 271 -17.15 -28.13 -0.37
CA ASP A 271 -17.89 -29.35 -0.71
C ASP A 271 -18.26 -29.43 -2.21
N ASP A 272 -18.19 -28.30 -2.94
CA ASP A 272 -18.44 -28.20 -4.38
C ASP A 272 -17.15 -28.25 -5.22
N GLU A 273 -16.03 -28.63 -4.61
CA GLU A 273 -14.69 -28.64 -5.23
C GLU A 273 -14.23 -27.25 -5.71
N VAL A 274 -14.80 -26.18 -5.19
CA VAL A 274 -14.36 -24.81 -5.51
C VAL A 274 -13.21 -24.44 -4.58
N TRP A 275 -12.13 -23.96 -5.19
CA TRP A 275 -10.96 -23.49 -4.46
C TRP A 275 -11.35 -22.32 -3.55
N ASN A 276 -11.08 -22.48 -2.26
CA ASN A 276 -11.43 -21.55 -1.20
C ASN A 276 -10.30 -20.52 -1.05
N ASP A 277 -10.16 -19.66 -2.07
CA ASP A 277 -9.15 -18.58 -2.10
C ASP A 277 -9.68 -17.32 -1.41
N ASP A 278 -10.10 -17.47 -0.16
CA ASP A 278 -10.57 -16.34 0.62
C ASP A 278 -9.38 -15.53 1.09
N TRP A 279 -8.91 -14.66 0.22
CA TRP A 279 -8.02 -13.62 0.67
C TRP A 279 -8.71 -12.81 1.76
N PRO A 280 -8.04 -12.55 2.89
CA PRO A 280 -8.65 -11.74 3.92
C PRO A 280 -8.93 -10.35 3.34
N VAL A 281 -10.22 -9.98 3.32
CA VAL A 281 -10.65 -8.62 3.02
C VAL A 281 -10.02 -7.72 4.07
N LYS A 282 -9.42 -6.59 3.70
CA LYS A 282 -8.95 -5.57 4.66
C LYS A 282 -10.06 -4.57 4.96
N GLN A 283 -10.83 -4.16 3.95
CA GLN A 283 -12.03 -3.34 4.11
C GLN A 283 -12.87 -3.30 2.84
N ILE A 284 -14.14 -2.95 2.98
CA ILE A 284 -14.99 -2.53 1.86
C ILE A 284 -14.86 -1.00 1.70
N VAL A 285 -14.47 -0.57 0.51
CA VAL A 285 -14.24 0.84 0.17
C VAL A 285 -15.51 1.49 -0.36
N GLU A 286 -16.26 0.76 -1.18
CA GLU A 286 -17.44 1.23 -1.90
C GLU A 286 -18.44 0.09 -2.05
N HIS A 287 -19.71 0.41 -2.29
CA HIS A 287 -20.72 -0.58 -2.64
C HIS A 287 -21.56 -0.06 -3.81
N TYR A 288 -22.17 -0.99 -4.53
CA TYR A 288 -23.07 -0.74 -5.64
C TYR A 288 -24.26 -1.71 -5.54
N VAL A 289 -25.47 -1.17 -5.64
CA VAL A 289 -26.69 -1.99 -5.73
C VAL A 289 -27.02 -2.13 -7.21
N ARG A 290 -26.94 -3.37 -7.71
CA ARG A 290 -27.25 -3.70 -9.09
C ARG A 290 -28.73 -3.50 -9.43
N PRO A 291 -29.09 -3.34 -10.72
CA PRO A 291 -30.49 -3.21 -11.14
C PRO A 291 -31.39 -4.39 -10.76
N ASP A 292 -30.82 -5.60 -10.60
CA ASP A 292 -31.52 -6.81 -10.15
C ASP A 292 -31.72 -6.88 -8.62
N GLY A 293 -31.22 -5.89 -7.88
CA GLY A 293 -31.23 -5.84 -6.41
C GLY A 293 -30.04 -6.55 -5.75
N GLY A 294 -29.09 -7.08 -6.52
CA GLY A 294 -27.84 -7.66 -6.02
C GLY A 294 -26.90 -6.59 -5.45
N TRP A 295 -26.00 -7.00 -4.55
CA TRP A 295 -25.00 -6.13 -3.94
C TRP A 295 -23.61 -6.49 -4.43
N GLU A 296 -22.86 -5.49 -4.88
CA GLU A 296 -21.45 -5.59 -5.22
C GLU A 296 -20.65 -4.64 -4.33
N TYR A 297 -19.48 -5.09 -3.91
CA TYR A 297 -18.60 -4.35 -3.02
C TYR A 297 -17.25 -4.15 -3.68
N LYS A 298 -16.72 -2.94 -3.59
CA LYS A 298 -15.34 -2.66 -3.95
C LYS A 298 -14.45 -2.96 -2.76
N VAL A 299 -13.72 -4.07 -2.83
CA VAL A 299 -12.96 -4.66 -1.73
C VAL A 299 -11.49 -4.25 -1.82
N HIS A 300 -10.92 -3.81 -0.69
CA HIS A 300 -9.48 -3.71 -0.48
C HIS A 300 -9.02 -4.99 0.22
N TRP A 301 -8.19 -5.78 -0.45
CA TRP A 301 -7.64 -7.02 0.07
C TRP A 301 -6.44 -6.76 1.00
N LEU A 302 -6.29 -7.56 2.05
CA LEU A 302 -5.12 -7.50 2.93
C LEU A 302 -3.85 -7.77 2.12
N GLY A 303 -2.78 -6.99 2.35
CA GLY A 303 -1.54 -7.18 1.60
C GLY A 303 -1.41 -6.50 0.24
N PHE A 304 -2.51 -5.97 -0.30
CA PHE A 304 -2.56 -5.22 -1.54
C PHE A 304 -2.87 -3.74 -1.29
N ASP A 305 -1.90 -3.02 -0.71
CA ASP A 305 -2.10 -1.63 -0.27
C ASP A 305 -2.33 -0.60 -1.40
N ASN A 306 -2.14 -0.99 -2.67
CA ASN A 306 -2.37 -0.09 -3.80
C ASN A 306 -3.86 -0.12 -4.21
N PRO A 307 -4.57 1.03 -4.22
CA PRO A 307 -5.98 1.11 -4.58
C PRO A 307 -6.39 0.53 -5.94
N TRP A 308 -5.44 0.30 -6.85
CA TRP A 308 -5.72 -0.34 -8.14
C TRP A 308 -5.97 -1.85 -8.05
N TRP A 309 -5.56 -2.48 -6.95
CA TRP A 309 -5.90 -3.87 -6.66
C TRP A 309 -7.27 -4.02 -6.02
N HIS A 310 -8.00 -2.91 -5.80
CA HIS A 310 -9.37 -3.01 -5.34
C HIS A 310 -10.22 -3.65 -6.42
N GLN A 311 -10.97 -4.68 -6.06
CA GLN A 311 -11.82 -5.42 -6.97
C GLN A 311 -13.28 -5.29 -6.58
N TRP A 312 -14.16 -5.31 -7.57
CA TRP A 312 -15.59 -5.47 -7.33
C TRP A 312 -15.88 -6.95 -7.13
N THR A 313 -16.50 -7.29 -6.02
CA THR A 313 -16.83 -8.65 -5.60
C THR A 313 -18.31 -8.70 -5.25
N GLN A 314 -19.01 -9.74 -5.70
CA GLN A 314 -20.42 -9.91 -5.37
C GLN A 314 -20.56 -10.34 -3.91
N ARG A 315 -21.68 -9.98 -3.27
CA ARG A 315 -21.96 -10.38 -1.89
C ARG A 315 -21.82 -11.89 -1.68
N GLU A 316 -22.31 -12.67 -2.64
CA GLU A 316 -22.34 -14.13 -2.62
C GLU A 316 -20.93 -14.74 -2.73
N GLU A 317 -19.99 -14.00 -3.30
CA GLU A 317 -18.56 -14.39 -3.40
C GLU A 317 -17.80 -14.06 -2.11
N MET A 318 -18.35 -13.22 -1.22
CA MET A 318 -17.75 -12.91 0.08
C MET A 318 -18.20 -13.91 1.14
N LYS A 319 -17.46 -15.01 1.30
CA LYS A 319 -17.83 -16.10 2.23
C LYS A 319 -17.90 -15.64 3.70
N ARG A 320 -17.13 -14.62 4.09
CA ARG A 320 -17.22 -13.98 5.42
C ARG A 320 -18.31 -12.92 5.45
N SER A 321 -19.53 -13.34 5.78
CA SER A 321 -20.71 -12.48 5.82
C SER A 321 -20.57 -11.25 6.73
N GLU A 322 -19.76 -11.40 7.77
CA GLU A 322 -19.46 -10.45 8.83
C GLU A 322 -18.83 -9.18 8.26
N VAL A 323 -18.02 -9.30 7.22
CA VAL A 323 -17.32 -8.16 6.59
C VAL A 323 -18.34 -7.17 6.00
N TRP A 324 -19.28 -7.64 5.18
CA TRP A 324 -20.29 -6.75 4.61
C TRP A 324 -21.38 -6.37 5.62
N LYS A 325 -21.70 -7.24 6.60
CA LYS A 325 -22.60 -6.89 7.71
C LYS A 325 -22.06 -5.73 8.54
N ASN A 326 -20.77 -5.74 8.86
CA ASN A 326 -20.09 -4.66 9.57
C ASN A 326 -20.09 -3.38 8.75
N TYR A 327 -19.75 -3.47 7.46
CA TYR A 327 -19.81 -2.32 6.55
C TYR A 327 -21.21 -1.69 6.49
N HIS A 328 -22.27 -2.49 6.39
CA HIS A 328 -23.65 -2.00 6.38
C HIS A 328 -23.99 -1.27 7.69
N ARG A 329 -23.61 -1.84 8.83
CA ARG A 329 -23.80 -1.23 10.14
C ARG A 329 -23.09 0.12 10.25
N GLU A 330 -21.84 0.19 9.83
CA GLU A 330 -21.04 1.41 9.86
C GLU A 330 -21.57 2.51 8.93
N LYS A 331 -22.14 2.12 7.78
CA LYS A 331 -22.72 3.04 6.79
C LYS A 331 -24.21 3.34 7.03
N GLY A 332 -24.85 2.70 8.00
CA GLY A 332 -26.29 2.83 8.25
C GLY A 332 -27.16 2.26 7.12
N LEU A 333 -26.66 1.23 6.42
CA LEU A 333 -27.37 0.54 5.34
C LEU A 333 -28.22 -0.60 5.89
N ALA A 334 -29.33 -0.91 5.21
CA ALA A 334 -30.14 -2.08 5.55
C ALA A 334 -29.32 -3.36 5.32
N ILE A 335 -29.33 -4.29 6.29
CA ILE A 335 -28.69 -5.60 6.14
C ILE A 335 -29.65 -6.46 5.29
N PRO A 336 -29.26 -6.90 4.09
CA PRO A 336 -30.11 -7.75 3.27
C PRO A 336 -30.36 -9.08 3.99
N GLU A 337 -31.59 -9.59 3.94
CA GLU A 337 -31.90 -10.91 4.49
C GLU A 337 -31.19 -12.00 3.67
N ASP A 338 -30.64 -13.00 4.37
CA ASP A 338 -30.08 -14.19 3.75
C ASP A 338 -31.26 -14.97 3.13
N LYS A 339 -31.31 -15.06 1.79
CA LYS A 339 -32.38 -15.74 1.04
C LYS A 339 -32.09 -17.22 0.86
#